data_AF-A0A2N3D0B2-F1
#
_entry.id   AF-A0A2N3D0B2-F1
#
_cell.length_a   1.000
_cell.length_b   1.000
_cell.length_c   1.000
_cell.angle_alpha   90.00
_cell.angle_beta   90.00
_cell.angle_gamma   90.00
#
_symmetry.space_group_name_H-M   'P 1'
#
loop_
_entity.id
_entity.type
_entity.pdbx_description
1 polymer ?
#
loop_
_entity_poly.entity_id
_entity_poly.type
_entity_poly.pdbx_seq_one_letter_code
_entity_poly.pdbx_strand_id
1 'polypeptide(L)'
;MMGLKTTTEATPKSNERALINALSLHLGASQLPGDRPVDKPALEAAAGYLLAAARTRAPGQPLVQIESTSGERRHLRIAIINEDMPFLVDSVAATIAAQSLGIDLLLHPVIVVERDSAGAIT
;
A
#
# COMPACT_ATOMS: atom_id res chain seq x y z
N MET A 1 -20.09 -31.40 -8.77
CA MET A 1 -20.30 -30.70 -7.48
C MET A 1 -19.03 -29.92 -7.18
N MET A 2 -18.97 -28.65 -7.58
CA MET A 2 -17.75 -27.82 -7.55
C MET A 2 -18.00 -26.66 -6.59
N GLY A 3 -17.38 -26.74 -5.41
CA GLY A 3 -17.56 -25.77 -4.33
C GLY A 3 -16.77 -24.49 -4.60
N LEU A 4 -17.51 -23.38 -4.67
CA LEU A 4 -17.00 -22.02 -4.61
C LEU A 4 -16.23 -21.84 -3.29
N LYS A 5 -14.92 -21.58 -3.35
CA LYS A 5 -14.18 -21.07 -2.20
C LYS A 5 -14.45 -19.56 -2.14
N THR A 6 -15.41 -19.19 -1.30
CA THR A 6 -15.63 -17.80 -0.87
C THR A 6 -14.41 -17.35 -0.05
N THR A 7 -13.63 -16.42 -0.58
CA THR A 7 -12.70 -15.63 0.23
C THR A 7 -13.55 -14.70 1.11
N THR A 8 -13.72 -15.08 2.37
CA THR A 8 -14.34 -14.24 3.39
C THR A 8 -13.46 -13.00 3.61
N GLU A 9 -13.91 -11.83 3.14
CA GLU A 9 -13.39 -10.55 3.62
C GLU A 9 -13.78 -10.40 5.10
N ALA A 10 -12.83 -10.64 5.99
CA ALA A 10 -13.02 -10.46 7.43
C ALA A 10 -13.16 -8.97 7.76
N THR A 11 -14.19 -8.60 8.52
CA THR A 11 -14.38 -7.24 9.01
C THR A 11 -13.19 -6.84 9.89
N PRO A 12 -12.45 -5.77 9.56
CA PRO A 12 -11.29 -5.35 10.33
C PRO A 12 -11.69 -4.91 11.75
N LYS A 13 -10.80 -5.15 12.72
CA LYS A 13 -10.99 -4.71 14.12
C LYS A 13 -11.12 -3.17 14.17
N SER A 14 -11.80 -2.63 15.19
CA SER A 14 -12.05 -1.17 15.33
C SER A 14 -10.77 -0.33 15.13
N ASN A 15 -9.66 -0.74 15.76
CA ASN A 15 -8.36 -0.05 15.65
C ASN A 15 -7.77 -0.16 14.23
N GLU A 16 -7.94 -1.31 13.57
CA GLU A 16 -7.46 -1.51 12.20
C GLU A 16 -8.22 -0.62 11.21
N ARG A 17 -9.54 -0.48 11.38
CA ARG A 17 -10.33 0.46 10.58
C ARG A 17 -9.87 1.91 10.79
N ALA A 18 -9.56 2.30 12.02
CA ALA A 18 -9.03 3.63 12.32
C ALA A 18 -7.67 3.87 11.63
N LEU A 19 -6.77 2.89 11.65
CA LEU A 19 -5.48 2.97 10.95
C LEU A 19 -5.65 3.06 9.43
N ILE A 20 -6.56 2.26 8.85
CA ILE A 20 -6.89 2.33 7.42
C ILE A 20 -7.39 3.74 7.06
N ASN A 21 -8.28 4.32 7.88
CA ASN A 21 -8.81 5.65 7.64
C ASN A 21 -7.72 6.73 7.76
N ALA A 22 -6.82 6.63 8.75
CA ALA A 22 -5.72 7.59 8.90
C ALA A 22 -4.74 7.48 7.71
N LEU A 23 -4.36 6.25 7.34
CA LEU A 23 -3.45 6.01 6.23
C LEU A 23 -4.05 6.43 4.88
N SER A 24 -5.36 6.25 4.66
CA SER A 24 -6.02 6.68 3.42
C SER A 24 -6.00 8.20 3.24
N LEU A 25 -6.08 8.97 4.34
CA LEU A 25 -5.91 10.42 4.31
C LEU A 25 -4.49 10.82 3.91
N HIS A 26 -3.47 10.17 4.47
CA HIS A 26 -2.07 10.43 4.10
C HIS A 26 -1.77 10.03 2.65
N LEU A 27 -2.33 8.91 2.18
CA LEU A 27 -2.23 8.50 0.78
C LEU A 27 -2.86 9.56 -0.14
N GLY A 28 -4.06 10.03 0.16
CA GLY A 28 -4.73 11.08 -0.62
C GLY A 28 -3.95 12.39 -0.64
N ALA A 29 -3.29 12.75 0.46
CA ALA A 29 -2.44 13.96 0.53
C ALA A 29 -1.16 13.85 -0.31
N SER A 30 -0.73 12.63 -0.68
CA SER A 30 0.46 12.41 -1.52
C SER A 30 0.19 12.49 -3.02
N GLN A 31 -1.05 12.69 -3.46
CA GLN A 31 -1.39 12.83 -4.87
C GLN A 31 -0.77 14.11 -5.46
N LEU A 32 -0.17 13.99 -6.64
CA LEU A 32 0.46 15.12 -7.31
C LEU A 32 -0.57 15.96 -8.08
N PRO A 33 -0.34 17.28 -8.20
CA PRO A 33 -1.12 18.10 -9.12
C PRO A 33 -1.05 17.55 -10.55
N GLY A 34 -2.20 17.14 -11.09
CA GLY A 34 -2.30 16.54 -12.43
C GLY A 34 -2.57 15.04 -12.44
N ASP A 35 -2.40 14.36 -11.31
CA ASP A 35 -2.85 12.98 -11.16
C ASP A 35 -4.38 12.89 -11.29
N ARG A 36 -4.84 11.73 -11.74
CA ARG A 36 -6.28 11.43 -11.71
C ARG A 36 -6.75 11.44 -10.25
N PRO A 37 -7.85 12.14 -9.91
CA PRO A 37 -8.45 12.04 -8.59
C PRO A 37 -8.76 10.57 -8.25
N VAL A 38 -8.31 10.11 -7.09
CA VAL A 38 -8.62 8.78 -6.58
C VAL A 38 -9.75 8.93 -5.58
N ASP A 39 -10.79 8.11 -5.73
CA ASP A 39 -11.92 8.16 -4.81
C ASP A 39 -11.55 7.58 -3.44
N LYS A 40 -12.35 7.94 -2.43
CA LYS A 40 -12.14 7.50 -1.06
C LYS A 40 -12.11 5.97 -0.91
N PRO A 41 -13.02 5.18 -1.52
CA PRO A 41 -12.96 3.72 -1.46
C PRO A 41 -11.65 3.14 -2.00
N ALA A 42 -11.13 3.67 -3.11
CA ALA A 42 -9.85 3.22 -3.67
C ALA A 42 -8.67 3.57 -2.74
N LEU A 43 -8.68 4.75 -2.10
CA LEU A 43 -7.67 5.12 -1.10
C LEU A 43 -7.75 4.22 0.14
N GLU A 44 -8.94 3.86 0.62
CA GLU A 44 -9.12 2.92 1.74
C GLU A 44 -8.66 1.51 1.38
N ALA A 45 -8.92 1.05 0.16
CA ALA A 45 -8.43 -0.24 -0.33
C ALA A 45 -6.90 -0.27 -0.45
N ALA A 46 -6.29 0.82 -0.95
CA ALA A 46 -4.84 0.96 -1.01
C ALA A 46 -4.22 1.01 0.40
N ALA A 47 -4.84 1.75 1.32
CA ALA A 47 -4.43 1.80 2.73
C ALA A 47 -4.51 0.42 3.40
N GLY A 48 -5.59 -0.33 3.17
CA GLY A 48 -5.74 -1.69 3.69
C GLY A 48 -4.64 -2.63 3.18
N TYR A 49 -4.34 -2.57 1.88
CA TYR A 49 -3.26 -3.36 1.28
C TYR A 49 -1.88 -2.98 1.85
N LEU A 50 -1.58 -1.68 1.93
CA LEU A 50 -0.31 -1.17 2.46
C LEU A 50 -0.15 -1.51 3.95
N LEU A 51 -1.20 -1.34 4.76
CA LEU A 51 -1.19 -1.69 6.18
C LEU A 51 -0.98 -3.19 6.39
N ALA A 52 -1.65 -4.03 5.60
CA ALA A 52 -1.47 -5.48 5.65
C ALA A 52 -0.03 -5.89 5.34
N ALA A 53 0.59 -5.28 4.32
CA ALA A 53 2.00 -5.49 3.98
C ALA A 53 2.95 -4.95 5.07
N ALA A 54 2.61 -3.82 5.69
CA ALA A 54 3.43 -3.15 6.69
C ALA A 54 3.33 -3.76 8.11
N ARG A 55 2.43 -4.74 8.32
CA ARG A 55 2.08 -5.31 9.64
C ARG A 55 3.29 -5.68 10.47
N THR A 56 4.29 -6.30 9.85
CA THR A 56 5.51 -6.72 10.53
C THR A 56 6.71 -6.41 9.65
N ARG A 57 7.66 -5.63 10.17
CA ARG A 57 8.90 -5.25 9.47
C ARG A 57 10.04 -5.15 10.49
N ALA A 58 11.13 -5.85 10.23
CA ALA A 58 12.35 -5.71 11.03
C ALA A 58 12.97 -4.30 10.84
N PRO A 59 13.54 -3.68 11.89
CA PRO A 59 14.22 -2.39 11.77
C PRO A 59 15.30 -2.38 10.68
N GLY A 60 15.38 -1.31 9.89
CA GLY A 60 16.37 -1.16 8.81
C GLY A 60 16.18 -2.05 7.58
N GLN A 61 15.17 -2.93 7.54
CA GLN A 61 14.94 -3.83 6.40
C GLN A 61 13.80 -3.32 5.52
N PRO A 62 14.00 -3.06 4.22
CA PRO A 62 12.90 -2.71 3.34
C PRO A 62 11.95 -3.90 3.17
N LEU A 63 10.66 -3.63 3.01
CA LEU A 63 9.65 -4.61 2.63
C LEU A 63 9.08 -4.25 1.27
N VAL A 64 9.04 -5.22 0.36
CA VAL A 64 8.37 -5.08 -0.94
C VAL A 64 7.35 -6.20 -1.08
N GLN A 65 6.09 -5.84 -1.29
CA GLN A 65 5.02 -6.79 -1.57
C GLN A 65 4.40 -6.46 -2.91
N ILE A 66 4.17 -7.49 -3.72
CA ILE A 66 3.62 -7.37 -5.07
C ILE A 66 2.41 -8.27 -5.18
N GLU A 67 1.30 -7.76 -5.69
CA GLU A 67 0.08 -8.51 -5.91
C GLU A 67 -0.57 -8.13 -7.24
N SER A 68 -0.92 -9.13 -8.05
CA SER A 68 -1.78 -8.94 -9.22
C SER A 68 -3.22 -9.12 -8.77
N THR A 69 -4.04 -8.08 -8.89
CA THR A 69 -5.48 -8.17 -8.64
C THR A 69 -6.25 -8.30 -9.95
N SER A 70 -7.32 -9.10 -9.93
CA SER A 70 -8.13 -9.45 -11.11
C SER A 70 -9.60 -9.06 -10.94
N GLY A 71 -9.87 -7.90 -10.33
CA GLY A 71 -11.22 -7.32 -10.27
C GLY A 71 -11.70 -6.75 -11.62
N GLU A 72 -12.59 -5.76 -11.58
CA GLU A 72 -13.12 -5.02 -12.75
C GLU A 72 -12.04 -4.60 -13.76
N ARG A 73 -10.84 -4.28 -13.25
CA ARG A 73 -9.63 -4.08 -14.06
C ARG A 73 -8.46 -4.83 -13.45
N ARG A 74 -7.78 -5.61 -14.27
CA ARG A 74 -6.50 -6.23 -13.90
C ARG A 74 -5.44 -5.15 -13.74
N HIS A 75 -4.84 -5.09 -12.56
CA HIS A 75 -3.70 -4.20 -12.31
C HIS A 75 -2.74 -4.84 -11.30
N LEU A 76 -1.50 -4.36 -11.32
CA LEU A 76 -0.46 -4.76 -10.38
C LEU A 76 -0.40 -3.71 -9.26
N ARG A 77 -0.36 -4.16 -8.02
CA ARG A 77 -0.13 -3.30 -6.86
C ARG A 77 1.19 -3.67 -6.23
N ILE A 78 1.99 -2.66 -5.92
CA ILE A 78 3.30 -2.80 -5.29
C ILE A 78 3.28 -1.95 -4.01
N ALA A 79 3.45 -2.57 -2.86
CA ALA A 79 3.66 -1.88 -1.59
C ALA A 79 5.14 -1.92 -1.25
N ILE A 80 5.72 -0.75 -0.98
CA ILE A 80 7.11 -0.60 -0.56
C ILE A 80 7.11 0.10 0.79
N ILE A 81 7.67 -0.54 1.81
CA ILE A 81 7.79 0.01 3.16
C ILE A 81 9.26 0.10 3.51
N ASN A 82 9.71 1.33 3.71
CA ASN A 82 11.09 1.61 4.01
C ASN A 82 11.21 2.86 4.88
N GLU A 83 12.39 3.08 5.44
CA GLU A 83 12.75 4.39 5.96
C GLU A 83 12.93 5.38 4.82
N ASP A 84 12.57 6.65 5.07
CA ASP A 84 12.70 7.69 4.07
C ASP A 84 14.18 7.89 3.73
N MET A 85 14.47 7.89 2.43
CA MET A 85 15.81 8.06 1.89
C MET A 85 15.74 8.96 0.65
N PRO A 86 16.76 9.82 0.45
CA PRO A 86 16.85 10.64 -0.76
C PRO A 86 16.75 9.78 -2.04
N PHE A 87 15.99 10.28 -3.03
CA PHE A 87 15.84 9.68 -4.37
C PHE A 87 15.16 8.30 -4.43
N LEU A 88 14.60 7.79 -3.34
CA LEU A 88 13.98 6.46 -3.31
C LEU A 88 12.82 6.35 -4.32
N VAL A 89 11.91 7.33 -4.32
CA VAL A 89 10.72 7.33 -5.19
C VAL A 89 11.12 7.33 -6.67
N ASP A 90 12.02 8.23 -7.06
CA ASP A 90 12.51 8.33 -8.45
C ASP A 90 13.23 7.04 -8.89
N SER A 91 14.04 6.47 -8.00
CA SER A 91 14.79 5.23 -8.28
C SER A 91 13.85 4.03 -8.47
N VAL A 92 12.81 3.92 -7.64
CA VAL A 92 11.78 2.89 -7.78
C VAL A 92 11.02 3.08 -9.09
N ALA A 93 10.58 4.31 -9.40
CA ALA A 93 9.86 4.60 -10.63
C ALA A 93 10.69 4.27 -11.87
N ALA A 94 11.98 4.64 -11.88
CA ALA A 94 12.91 4.31 -12.95
C ALA A 94 13.12 2.78 -13.09
N THR A 95 13.18 2.06 -11.97
CA THR A 95 13.31 0.58 -11.97
C THR A 95 12.07 -0.08 -12.58
N ILE A 96 10.87 0.40 -12.25
CA ILE A 96 9.61 -0.10 -12.83
C ILE A 96 9.58 0.19 -14.34
N ALA A 97 9.93 1.41 -14.75
CA ALA A 97 9.98 1.79 -16.15
C ALA A 97 11.00 0.95 -16.95
N ALA A 98 12.15 0.59 -16.35
CA ALA A 98 13.15 -0.28 -16.96
C ALA A 98 12.63 -1.71 -17.25
N GLN A 99 11.58 -2.15 -16.54
CA GLN A 99 10.87 -3.40 -16.81
C GLN A 99 9.78 -3.23 -17.89
N SER A 100 9.74 -2.10 -18.61
CA SER A 100 8.70 -1.76 -19.58
C SER A 100 7.28 -1.71 -18.99
N LEU A 101 7.17 -1.36 -17.71
CA LEU A 101 5.90 -1.21 -17.02
C LEU A 101 5.57 0.27 -16.82
N GLY A 102 4.32 0.64 -17.07
CA GLY A 102 3.77 1.96 -16.73
C GLY A 102 3.28 2.01 -15.28
N ILE A 103 3.32 3.20 -14.68
CA ILE A 103 2.75 3.47 -13.36
C ILE A 103 1.47 4.28 -13.55
N ASP A 104 0.31 3.67 -13.28
CA ASP A 104 -0.98 4.35 -13.39
C ASP A 104 -1.26 5.29 -12.21
N LEU A 105 -0.70 4.97 -11.04
CA LEU A 105 -0.87 5.71 -9.80
C LEU A 105 0.34 5.47 -8.89
N LEU A 106 0.93 6.56 -8.38
CA LEU A 106 2.01 6.53 -7.39
C LEU A 106 1.55 7.29 -6.15
N LEU A 107 1.58 6.63 -5.00
CA LEU A 107 1.26 7.24 -3.71
C LEU A 107 2.46 7.04 -2.78
N HIS A 108 2.99 8.11 -2.19
CA HIS A 108 4.26 8.07 -1.44
C HIS A 108 4.19 8.77 -0.06
N PRO A 109 3.25 8.39 0.83
CA PRO A 109 3.13 9.04 2.12
C PRO A 109 4.39 8.79 2.97
N VAL A 110 4.95 9.86 3.55
CA VAL A 110 5.97 9.78 4.60
C VAL A 110 5.28 10.01 5.94
N ILE A 111 5.26 8.97 6.77
CA ILE A 111 4.53 8.98 8.05
C ILE A 111 5.37 8.37 9.16
N VAL A 112 5.09 8.77 10.39
CA VAL A 112 5.66 8.16 11.60
C VAL A 112 4.87 6.88 11.91
N VAL A 113 5.58 5.79 12.20
CA VAL A 113 4.97 4.50 12.57
C VAL A 113 5.73 3.91 13.75
N GLU A 114 5.02 3.66 14.83
CA GLU A 114 5.56 2.94 16.00
C GLU A 114 5.44 1.44 15.79
N ARG A 115 6.47 0.71 16.25
CA ARG A 115 6.53 -0.75 16.21
C ARG A 115 7.11 -1.28 17.51
N ASP A 116 6.64 -2.46 17.91
CA ASP A 116 7.22 -3.18 19.02
C ASP A 116 8.57 -3.84 18.67
N SER A 117 9.19 -4.50 19.66
CA SER A 117 10.45 -5.23 19.48
C SER A 117 10.39 -6.40 18.49
N ALA A 118 9.19 -6.92 18.19
CA ALA A 118 8.98 -7.94 17.17
C ALA A 118 8.75 -7.33 15.76
N GLY A 119 8.75 -5.99 15.66
CA GLY A 119 8.53 -5.26 14.42
C GLY A 119 7.07 -5.12 14.02
N ALA A 120 6.13 -5.44 14.93
CA ALA A 120 4.70 -5.29 14.69
C ALA A 120 4.25 -3.85 14.97
N ILE A 121 3.35 -3.32 14.14
CA ILE A 121 2.76 -1.98 14.36
C ILE A 121 1.94 -1.97 15.65
N THR A 122 2.15 -0.96 16.49
CA THR A 122 1.46 -0.75 17.78
C THR A 122 0.68 0.55 17.82
#